data_AF-A0A539E7G5-F1
#
_entry.id   AF-A0A539E7G5-F1
#
_cell.length_a   1.000
_cell.length_b   1.000
_cell.length_c   1.000
_cell.angle_alpha   90.00
_cell.angle_beta   90.00
_cell.angle_gamma   90.00
#
_symmetry.space_group_name_H-M   'P 1'
#
loop_
_entity.id
_entity.type
_entity.pdbx_description
1 polymer ?
#
loop_
_entity_poly.entity_id
_entity_poly.type
_entity_poly.pdbx_seq_one_letter_code
_entity_poly.pdbx_strand_id
1 'polypeptide(L)'
;MPYSSGWPHHVHGLIYFNLVKGNLRKVAAANFQGDANSLTPTHPQNPYEVVQWLAALGFNPRIKSGVRVFHDLMRPEIRAERSMEDILALEQQFARQEPYCYLGRYFHMVCAREGTFEK
;
A
#
# COMPACT_ATOMS: atom_id res chain seq x y z
N MET A 1 -15.94 -7.38 -11.87
CA MET A 1 -15.33 -6.84 -13.11
C MET A 1 -13.92 -7.42 -13.22
N PRO A 2 -13.53 -8.10 -14.31
CA PRO A 2 -12.19 -8.65 -14.41
C PRO A 2 -11.23 -7.55 -14.86
N TYR A 3 -10.19 -7.33 -14.08
CA TYR A 3 -9.07 -6.45 -14.40
C TYR A 3 -8.24 -7.14 -15.49
N SER A 4 -8.46 -6.78 -16.75
CA SER A 4 -7.68 -7.27 -17.88
C SER A 4 -6.39 -6.47 -18.03
N SER A 5 -5.25 -7.17 -17.93
CA SER A 5 -3.97 -6.93 -18.61
C SER A 5 -3.37 -5.52 -18.59
N GLY A 6 -2.29 -5.34 -17.81
CA GLY A 6 -1.22 -4.39 -18.16
C GLY A 6 -0.67 -3.49 -17.06
N TRP A 7 -1.21 -3.51 -15.84
CA TRP A 7 -0.68 -2.65 -14.77
C TRP A 7 0.32 -3.40 -13.89
N PRO A 8 1.46 -2.78 -13.53
CA PRO A 8 2.38 -3.37 -12.57
C PRO A 8 1.66 -3.67 -11.25
N HIS A 9 2.21 -4.63 -10.54
CA HIS A 9 1.73 -5.08 -9.26
C HIS A 9 1.98 -3.94 -8.21
N HIS A 10 1.11 -3.65 -7.23
CA HIS A 10 1.51 -2.69 -6.14
C HIS A 10 1.40 -1.20 -6.32
N VAL A 11 0.83 -0.72 -7.41
CA VAL A 11 1.02 0.68 -7.78
C VAL A 11 -0.08 1.61 -7.32
N HIS A 12 -1.17 1.15 -6.69
CA HIS A 12 -2.29 2.06 -6.37
C HIS A 12 -1.88 3.22 -5.46
N GLY A 13 -1.24 2.95 -4.32
CA GLY A 13 -0.73 4.00 -3.43
C GLY A 13 0.35 4.87 -4.08
N LEU A 14 1.26 4.27 -4.86
CA LEU A 14 2.36 4.98 -5.51
C LEU A 14 1.91 5.83 -6.71
N ILE A 15 1.00 5.33 -7.54
CA ILE A 15 0.32 6.06 -8.60
C ILE A 15 -0.44 7.21 -7.97
N TYR A 16 -1.29 6.93 -6.98
CA TYR A 16 -2.12 7.94 -6.33
C TYR A 16 -1.26 9.05 -5.72
N PHE A 17 -0.17 8.69 -5.05
CA PHE A 17 0.81 9.64 -4.54
C PHE A 17 1.44 10.51 -5.63
N ASN A 18 1.87 9.91 -6.75
CA ASN A 18 2.44 10.68 -7.86
C ASN A 18 1.40 11.54 -8.57
N LEU A 19 0.15 11.10 -8.67
CA LEU A 19 -0.97 11.89 -9.18
C LEU A 19 -1.22 13.12 -8.30
N VAL A 20 -1.32 12.93 -6.97
CA VAL A 20 -1.52 14.02 -6.01
C VAL A 20 -0.35 15.02 -6.03
N LYS A 21 0.87 14.54 -6.23
CA LYS A 21 2.05 15.41 -6.39
C LYS A 21 2.18 16.08 -7.76
N GLY A 22 1.33 15.74 -8.72
CA GLY A 22 1.40 16.29 -10.09
C GLY A 22 2.56 15.72 -10.92
N ASN A 23 3.12 14.56 -10.54
CA ASN A 23 4.18 13.87 -11.29
C ASN A 23 3.61 13.11 -12.51
N LEU A 24 2.86 13.81 -13.36
CA LEU A 24 2.04 13.22 -14.44
C LEU A 24 2.89 12.45 -15.47
N ARG A 25 4.09 12.95 -15.79
CA ARG A 25 5.01 12.26 -16.71
C ARG A 25 5.45 10.90 -16.19
N LYS A 26 5.71 10.78 -14.88
CA LYS A 26 6.12 9.52 -14.24
C LYS A 26 4.99 8.50 -14.24
N VAL A 27 3.78 8.96 -13.95
CA VAL A 27 2.56 8.13 -14.01
C VAL A 27 2.26 7.67 -15.43
N ALA A 28 2.30 8.58 -16.41
CA ALA A 28 2.01 8.28 -17.81
C ALA A 28 3.03 7.29 -18.41
N ALA A 29 4.29 7.36 -17.99
CA ALA A 29 5.32 6.42 -18.42
C ALA A 29 5.24 5.05 -17.75
N ALA A 30 4.33 4.84 -16.79
CA ALA A 30 4.25 3.67 -15.91
C ALA A 30 5.59 3.29 -15.25
N ASN A 31 6.53 4.25 -15.16
CA ASN A 31 7.88 4.01 -14.69
C ASN A 31 7.98 4.39 -13.22
N PHE A 32 7.68 3.41 -12.38
CA PHE A 32 7.68 3.55 -10.92
C PHE A 32 8.93 2.95 -10.26
N GLN A 33 9.96 2.64 -11.05
CA GLN A 33 11.24 2.21 -10.49
C GLN A 33 11.81 3.33 -9.61
N GLY A 34 12.36 2.94 -8.46
CA GLY A 34 13.11 3.85 -7.62
C GLY A 34 14.35 4.35 -8.36
N ASP A 35 14.65 5.64 -8.22
CA ASP A 35 15.97 6.14 -8.61
C ASP A 35 17.04 5.38 -7.79
N ALA A 36 18.23 5.15 -8.36
CA ALA A 36 19.29 4.37 -7.71
C ALA A 36 19.71 4.88 -6.31
N ASN A 37 19.42 6.15 -5.99
CA ASN A 37 19.66 6.78 -4.69
C ASN A 37 18.39 6.92 -3.83
N SER A 38 17.28 6.31 -4.22
CA SER A 38 15.98 6.39 -3.54
C SER A 38 15.70 5.10 -2.79
N LEU A 39 15.22 5.21 -1.55
CA LEU A 39 14.63 4.08 -0.77
C LEU A 39 13.28 3.62 -1.34
N THR A 40 13.03 3.85 -2.63
CA THR A 40 11.80 3.43 -3.31
C THR A 40 11.97 1.97 -3.73
N PRO A 41 11.14 1.05 -3.23
CA PRO A 41 11.24 -0.36 -3.57
C PRO A 41 11.22 -0.55 -5.09
N THR A 42 12.18 -1.29 -5.62
CA THR A 42 12.34 -1.56 -7.05
C THR A 42 11.24 -2.45 -7.62
N HIS A 43 10.46 -3.12 -6.76
CA HIS A 43 9.43 -4.06 -7.16
C HIS A 43 8.18 -3.96 -6.26
N PRO A 44 7.24 -3.04 -6.55
CA PRO A 44 5.97 -2.95 -5.84
C PRO A 44 5.10 -4.20 -6.11
N GLN A 45 4.39 -4.71 -5.10
CA GLN A 45 3.72 -6.04 -5.13
C GLN A 45 2.24 -5.98 -4.79
N ASN A 46 1.35 -6.39 -5.71
CA ASN A 46 -0.12 -6.30 -5.61
C ASN A 46 -0.67 -7.10 -4.41
N PRO A 47 -1.26 -6.52 -3.36
CA PRO A 47 -1.88 -7.22 -2.26
C PRO A 47 -2.93 -8.20 -2.72
N TYR A 48 -3.65 -7.93 -3.81
CA TYR A 48 -4.60 -8.90 -4.34
C TYR A 48 -3.86 -10.18 -4.79
N GLU A 49 -2.73 -10.04 -5.48
CA GLU A 49 -1.90 -11.19 -5.89
C GLU A 49 -1.16 -11.81 -4.72
N VAL A 50 -0.63 -11.00 -3.78
CA VAL A 50 0.01 -11.50 -2.58
C VAL A 50 -0.98 -12.31 -1.74
N VAL A 51 -2.25 -11.87 -1.64
CA VAL A 51 -3.33 -12.64 -1.00
C VAL A 51 -3.59 -13.94 -1.75
N GLN A 52 -3.57 -13.94 -3.09
CA GLN A 52 -3.70 -15.18 -3.87
C GLN A 52 -2.53 -16.14 -3.64
N TRP A 53 -1.29 -15.65 -3.60
CA TRP A 53 -0.09 -16.45 -3.30
C TRP A 53 -0.17 -17.03 -1.89
N LEU A 54 -0.58 -16.22 -0.91
CA LEU A 54 -0.78 -16.67 0.47
C LEU A 54 -1.85 -17.77 0.54
N ALA A 55 -2.98 -17.58 -0.14
CA ALA A 55 -4.06 -18.56 -0.19
C ALA A 55 -3.59 -19.89 -0.84
N ALA A 56 -2.81 -19.82 -1.93
CA ALA A 56 -2.22 -21.00 -2.57
C ALA A 56 -1.26 -21.77 -1.64
N LEU A 57 -0.65 -21.09 -0.66
CA LEU A 57 0.20 -21.69 0.36
C LEU A 57 -0.58 -22.10 1.64
N GLY A 58 -1.91 -22.02 1.63
CA GLY A 58 -2.79 -22.36 2.76
C GLY A 58 -2.87 -21.29 3.86
N PHE A 59 -2.39 -20.07 3.59
CA PHE A 59 -2.49 -18.95 4.51
C PHE A 59 -3.72 -18.09 4.24
N ASN A 60 -4.48 -17.81 5.30
CA ASN A 60 -5.64 -16.93 5.28
C ASN A 60 -5.29 -15.60 5.98
N PRO A 61 -5.45 -14.43 5.29
CA PRO A 61 -5.28 -13.13 5.92
C PRO A 61 -6.30 -12.90 7.03
N ARG A 62 -5.84 -12.59 8.24
CA ARG A 62 -6.66 -12.26 9.41
C ARG A 62 -6.77 -10.75 9.61
N ILE A 63 -5.69 -10.03 9.34
CA ILE A 63 -5.64 -8.57 9.44
C ILE A 63 -5.02 -8.04 8.16
N LYS A 64 -5.61 -6.97 7.63
CA LYS A 64 -5.09 -6.16 6.54
C LYS A 64 -5.00 -4.72 7.00
N SER A 65 -3.87 -4.07 6.78
CA SER A 65 -3.67 -2.67 7.17
C SER A 65 -2.68 -1.96 6.25
N GLY A 66 -3.00 -0.75 5.80
CA GLY A 66 -2.07 0.15 5.15
C GLY A 66 -1.20 0.89 6.18
N VAL A 67 0.03 1.21 5.78
CA VAL A 67 0.97 2.02 6.58
C VAL A 67 1.26 3.31 5.83
N ARG A 68 1.12 4.46 6.51
CA ARG A 68 1.20 5.80 5.93
C ARG A 68 0.18 5.96 4.81
N VAL A 69 -1.10 5.86 5.18
CA VAL A 69 -2.22 5.95 4.23
C VAL A 69 -2.44 7.36 3.71
N PHE A 70 -2.12 8.41 4.50
CA PHE A 70 -2.18 9.79 4.03
C PHE A 70 -1.01 10.66 4.45
N HIS A 71 -0.19 10.24 5.42
CA HIS A 71 0.96 10.99 5.92
C HIS A 71 1.89 11.51 4.81
N ASP A 72 2.15 10.67 3.80
CA ASP A 72 3.04 11.03 2.69
C ASP A 72 2.34 11.99 1.71
N LEU A 73 1.01 11.95 1.61
CA LEU A 73 0.21 12.85 0.76
C LEU A 73 0.08 14.27 1.35
N MET A 74 0.29 14.43 2.66
CA MET A 74 0.25 15.74 3.29
C MET A 74 1.35 16.65 2.72
N ARG A 75 0.98 17.90 2.44
CA ARG A 75 1.95 18.93 2.09
C ARG A 75 2.90 19.15 3.27
N PRO A 76 4.23 19.27 3.06
CA PRO A 76 5.20 19.39 4.15
C PRO A 76 4.87 20.50 5.14
N GLU A 77 4.37 21.63 4.64
CA GLU A 77 4.04 22.82 5.42
C GLU A 77 2.86 22.51 6.36
N ILE A 78 1.78 21.93 5.80
CA ILE A 78 0.60 21.53 6.58
C ILE A 78 0.96 20.44 7.58
N ARG A 79 1.82 19.49 7.23
CA ARG A 79 2.24 18.42 8.13
C ARG A 79 3.02 18.95 9.32
N ALA A 80 3.87 19.95 9.12
CA ALA A 80 4.64 20.58 10.20
C ALA A 80 3.76 21.34 11.20
N GLU A 81 2.59 21.82 10.76
CA GLU A 81 1.61 22.53 11.60
C GLU A 81 0.64 21.60 12.35
N ARG A 82 0.74 20.29 12.20
CA ARG A 82 -0.17 19.31 12.82
C ARG A 82 0.55 18.52 13.89
N SER A 83 -0.17 18.21 14.97
CA SER A 83 0.38 17.35 16.01
C SER A 83 0.59 15.94 15.46
N MET A 84 1.64 15.27 15.95
CA MET A 84 1.89 13.88 15.56
C MET A 84 0.78 12.98 16.08
N GLU A 85 0.22 13.31 17.24
CA GLU A 85 -0.87 12.61 17.90
C GLU A 85 -2.14 12.58 17.02
N ASP A 86 -2.53 13.73 16.46
CA ASP A 86 -3.71 13.82 15.57
C ASP A 86 -3.49 13.04 14.28
N ILE A 87 -2.29 13.13 13.70
CA ILE A 87 -1.92 12.37 12.50
C ILE A 87 -1.99 10.87 12.79
N LEU A 88 -1.42 10.42 13.91
CA LEU A 88 -1.41 9.01 14.30
C LEU A 88 -2.81 8.48 14.60
N ALA A 89 -3.68 9.28 15.22
CA ALA A 89 -5.05 8.88 15.51
C ALA A 89 -5.82 8.58 14.22
N LEU A 90 -5.73 9.48 13.23
CA LEU A 90 -6.38 9.29 11.94
C LEU A 90 -5.71 8.19 11.11
N GLU A 91 -4.37 8.09 11.12
CA GLU A 91 -3.65 7.01 10.43
C GLU A 91 -4.12 5.65 10.95
N GLN A 92 -4.22 5.46 12.27
CA GLN A 92 -4.72 4.22 12.86
C GLN A 92 -6.18 3.93 12.51
N GLN A 93 -7.03 4.96 12.52
CA GLN A 93 -8.44 4.84 12.16
C GLN A 93 -8.61 4.33 10.73
N PHE A 94 -7.87 4.90 9.77
CA PHE A 94 -8.01 4.58 8.35
C PHE A 94 -7.10 3.44 7.86
N ALA A 95 -6.07 3.06 8.63
CA ALA A 95 -5.15 2.01 8.26
C ALA A 95 -5.85 0.69 7.89
N ARG A 96 -6.99 0.36 8.50
CA ARG A 96 -7.70 -0.91 8.25
C ARG A 96 -8.96 -0.78 7.39
N GLN A 97 -9.31 0.43 6.98
CA GLN A 97 -10.54 0.70 6.24
C GLN A 97 -10.28 0.67 4.73
N GLU A 98 -11.12 -0.06 3.99
CA GLU A 98 -11.14 0.04 2.53
C GLU A 98 -11.86 1.34 2.12
N PRO A 99 -11.36 2.09 1.11
CA PRO A 99 -10.23 1.77 0.23
C PRO A 99 -8.84 2.22 0.74
N TYR A 100 -8.79 2.96 1.85
CA TYR A 100 -7.59 3.67 2.32
C TYR A 100 -6.40 2.75 2.61
N CYS A 101 -6.65 1.56 3.14
CA CYS A 101 -5.60 0.60 3.46
C CYS A 101 -4.76 0.19 2.23
N TYR A 102 -5.35 0.16 1.03
CA TYR A 102 -4.64 -0.16 -0.23
C TYR A 102 -3.86 1.03 -0.81
N LEU A 103 -4.12 2.24 -0.33
CA LEU A 103 -3.42 3.46 -0.76
C LEU A 103 -2.17 3.74 0.09
N GLY A 104 -1.97 3.01 1.18
CA GLY A 104 -0.79 3.11 2.01
C GLY A 104 0.49 2.82 1.24
N ARG A 105 1.58 3.47 1.67
CA ARG A 105 2.91 3.24 1.09
C ARG A 105 3.40 1.80 1.31
N TYR A 106 2.96 1.17 2.39
CA TYR A 106 3.12 -0.28 2.59
C TYR A 106 1.77 -0.90 2.92
N PHE A 107 1.65 -2.18 2.58
CA PHE A 107 0.52 -3.01 2.95
C PHE A 107 0.99 -4.10 3.92
N HIS A 108 0.44 -4.10 5.12
CA HIS A 108 0.75 -5.06 6.16
C HIS A 108 -0.40 -6.06 6.28
N MET A 109 -0.04 -7.35 6.34
CA MET A 109 -0.98 -8.44 6.53
C MET A 109 -0.51 -9.39 7.63
N VAL A 110 -1.41 -9.73 8.53
CA VAL A 110 -1.22 -10.84 9.46
C VAL A 110 -2.00 -12.02 8.91
N CYS A 111 -1.32 -13.12 8.64
CA CYS A 111 -1.93 -14.32 8.08
C CYS A 111 -1.79 -15.49 9.03
N ALA A 112 -2.80 -16.37 9.04
CA ALA A 112 -2.76 -17.63 9.77
C ALA A 112 -2.83 -18.77 8.76
N ARG A 113 -2.00 -19.79 8.94
CA ARG A 113 -2.13 -21.04 8.20
C ARG A 113 -3.11 -21.92 8.94
N GLU A 114 -4.17 -22.35 8.27
CA GLU A 114 -5.05 -23.36 8.83
C GLU A 114 -4.38 -24.72 8.61
N GLY A 115 -3.67 -25.17 9.65
CA GLY A 115 -3.07 -26.49 9.72
C GLY A 115 -3.75 -27.29 10.82
N THR A 116 -4.37 -28.39 10.42
CA THR A 116 -4.77 -29.52 11.24
C THR A 116 -3.63 -29.87 12.19
N PHE A 117 -3.84 -29.70 13.49
CA PHE A 117 -2.96 -30.31 14.48
C PHE A 117 -3.28 -31.80 14.48
N GLU A 118 -2.69 -32.57 13.55
CA GLU A 118 -2.56 -34.01 13.78
C GLU A 118 -1.58 -34.19 14.93
N LYS A 119 -2.10 -34.80 15.99
CA LYS A 119 -1.41 -35.13 17.23
C LYS A 119 -0.87 -36.54 17.15
#